data_AF-A0A1Y5SY73-F1
#
_entry.id   AF-A0A1Y5SY73-F1
#
_cell.length_a   1.000
_cell.length_b   1.000
_cell.length_c   1.000
_cell.angle_alpha   90.00
_cell.angle_beta   90.00
_cell.angle_gamma   90.00
#
_symmetry.space_group_name_H-M   'P 1'
#
loop_
_entity.id
_entity.type
_entity.pdbx_description
1 polymer ?
#
loop_
_entity_poly.entity_id
_entity_poly.type
_entity_poly.pdbx_seq_one_letter_code
_entity_poly.pdbx_strand_id
1 'polypeptide(L)' 'MLNFIKNFRNDEDGAVTVDWVVLTAAIVGLGIAVLSSVSGGTTALGDKISSQLSQQTIATY' A
#
# COMPACT_ATOMS: atom_id res chain seq x y z
N MET A 1 25.60 1.73 18.87
CA MET A 1 24.42 1.11 18.23
C MET A 1 24.59 -0.39 17.94
N LEU A 2 25.74 -0.84 17.40
CA LEU A 2 25.98 -2.26 17.15
C LEU A 2 25.86 -3.17 18.40
N ASN A 3 26.15 -2.64 19.60
CA ASN A 3 26.05 -3.40 20.85
C ASN A 3 24.60 -3.57 21.34
N PHE A 4 23.70 -2.62 21.03
CA PHE A 4 22.27 -2.73 21.34
C PHE A 4 21.62 -3.85 20.53
N ILE A 5 21.96 -3.93 19.23
CA ILE A 5 21.49 -4.98 18.31
C ILE A 5 22.04 -6.38 18.70
N LYS A 6 23.23 -6.45 19.29
CA LYS A 6 23.82 -7.71 19.78
C LYS A 6 23.15 -8.21 21.06
N ASN A 7 22.87 -7.32 22.02
CA ASN A 7 22.17 -7.70 23.26
C ASN A 7 20.70 -8.03 23.00
N PHE A 8 20.04 -7.29 22.12
CA PHE A 8 18.64 -7.52 21.74
C PHE A 8 18.43 -8.88 21.04
N ARG A 9 19.45 -9.38 20.33
CA ARG A 9 19.44 -10.74 19.74
C ARG A 9 19.67 -11.86 20.76
N ASN A 10 20.20 -11.55 21.93
CA ASN A 10 20.48 -12.51 23.00
C ASN A 10 19.41 -12.55 24.11
N ASP A 11 18.47 -11.59 24.12
CA ASP A 11 17.28 -11.60 24.99
C ASP A 11 16.09 -12.16 24.19
N GLU A 12 15.59 -13.35 24.56
CA GLU A 12 14.46 -14.01 23.87
C GLU A 12 13.18 -13.15 23.87
N ASP A 13 12.96 -12.35 24.91
CA ASP A 13 11.83 -11.41 25.01
C ASP A 13 11.96 -10.21 24.04
N GLY A 14 13.20 -9.82 23.70
CA GLY A 14 13.47 -8.80 22.70
C GLY A 14 13.14 -9.30 21.29
N ALA A 15 13.58 -10.51 20.95
CA ALA A 15 13.35 -11.10 19.62
C ALA A 15 11.86 -11.13 19.22
N VAL A 16 10.97 -11.47 20.16
CA VAL A 16 9.51 -11.50 19.94
C VAL A 16 8.93 -10.10 19.70
N THR A 17 9.49 -9.08 20.36
CA THR A 17 9.00 -7.70 20.20
C THR A 17 9.46 -7.04 18.89
N VAL A 18 10.59 -7.46 18.31
CA VAL A 18 11.02 -6.97 16.99
C VAL A 18 10.38 -7.74 15.85
N ASP A 19 10.06 -9.03 16.01
CA ASP A 19 9.39 -9.79 14.95
C ASP A 19 8.00 -9.19 14.61
N TRP A 20 7.19 -8.85 15.62
CA TRP A 20 5.86 -8.26 15.37
C TRP A 20 5.94 -6.87 14.70
N VAL A 21 6.97 -6.07 15.01
CA VAL A 21 7.19 -4.77 14.36
C VAL A 21 7.64 -4.96 12.91
N VAL A 22 8.53 -5.90 12.65
CA VAL A 22 9.04 -6.15 11.29
C VAL A 22 7.92 -6.70 10.39
N LEU A 23 7.09 -7.61 10.91
CA LEU A 23 5.91 -8.14 10.20
C LEU A 23 4.90 -7.04 9.87
N THR A 24 4.56 -6.18 10.84
CA THR A 24 3.62 -5.08 10.60
C THR A 24 4.20 -4.04 9.64
N ALA A 25 5.49 -3.71 9.74
CA ALA A 25 6.17 -2.82 8.79
C ALA A 25 6.14 -3.39 7.36
N ALA A 26 6.33 -4.70 7.20
CA ALA A 26 6.21 -5.38 5.90
C ALA A 26 4.80 -5.28 5.33
N ILE A 27 3.76 -5.51 6.15
CA ILE A 27 2.35 -5.39 5.74
C ILE A 27 2.01 -3.95 5.32
N VAL A 28 2.48 -2.95 6.07
CA VAL A 28 2.29 -1.54 5.71
C VAL A 28 2.97 -1.22 4.37
N GLY A 29 4.20 -1.70 4.15
CA GLY A 29 4.92 -1.55 2.89
C GLY A 29 4.17 -2.18 1.70
N LEU A 30 3.62 -3.39 1.89
CA LEU A 30 2.78 -4.04 0.89
C LEU A 30 1.50 -3.25 0.61
N GLY A 31 0.86 -2.68 1.65
CA GLY A 31 -0.32 -1.83 1.51
C GLY A 31 -0.05 -0.60 0.63
N ILE A 32 1.09 0.06 0.83
CA ILE A 32 1.52 1.20 -0.01
C ILE A 32 1.69 0.77 -1.48
N ALA A 33 2.32 -0.38 -1.73
CA ALA A 33 2.52 -0.90 -3.09
C ALA A 33 1.21 -1.29 -3.79
N VAL A 34 0.23 -1.82 -3.02
CA VAL A 34 -1.11 -2.11 -3.55
C VAL A 34 -1.85 -0.82 -3.89
N LEU A 35 -1.80 0.19 -3.01
CA LEU A 35 -2.45 1.48 -3.26
C LEU A 35 -1.89 2.17 -4.51
N SER A 36 -0.57 2.13 -4.74
CA SER A 36 0.02 2.67 -5.97
C SER A 36 -0.42 1.93 -7.22
N SER A 37 -0.67 0.62 -7.12
CA SER A 37 -1.12 -0.21 -8.25
C SER A 37 -2.58 0.03 -8.58
N VAL A 38 -3.44 0.16 -7.57
CA VAL A 38 -4.88 0.35 -7.73
C VAL A 38 -5.23 1.77 -8.18
N SER A 39 -4.56 2.78 -7.63
CA SER A 39 -4.86 4.19 -7.92
C SER A 39 -4.72 4.55 -9.40
N GLY A 40 -3.67 4.08 -10.06
CA GLY A 40 -3.49 4.30 -11.50
C GLY A 40 -4.61 3.66 -12.34
N GLY A 41 -5.04 2.45 -11.98
CA GLY A 41 -6.14 1.75 -12.66
C GLY A 41 -7.49 2.45 -12.47
N THR A 42 -7.80 2.90 -11.25
CA THR A 42 -9.05 3.60 -10.96
C THR A 42 -9.11 4.98 -11.59
N THR A 43 -8.01 5.75 -11.60
CA THR A 43 -7.95 7.03 -12.33
C THR A 43 -8.17 6.82 -13.82
N ALA A 44 -7.45 5.88 -14.44
CA ALA A 44 -7.59 5.60 -15.87
C ALA A 44 -9.02 5.15 -16.24
N LEU A 45 -9.69 4.39 -15.38
CA LEU A 45 -11.09 4.02 -15.59
C LEU A 45 -12.03 5.23 -15.45
N GLY A 46 -11.79 6.09 -14.47
CA GLY A 46 -12.52 7.34 -14.29
C GLY A 46 -12.43 8.25 -15.51
N ASP A 47 -11.22 8.41 -16.06
CA ASP A 47 -10.98 9.20 -17.28
C ASP A 47 -11.72 8.62 -18.49
N LYS A 48 -11.73 7.28 -18.64
CA LYS A 48 -12.50 6.61 -19.70
C LYS A 48 -13.99 6.86 -19.55
N ILE A 49 -14.54 6.75 -18.34
CA ILE A 49 -15.96 7.02 -18.08
C ILE A 49 -16.30 8.48 -18.40
N SER A 50 -15.48 9.43 -17.94
CA SER A 50 -15.66 10.85 -18.22
C SER A 50 -15.65 11.14 -19.72
N SER A 51 -14.69 10.57 -20.45
CA SER A 51 -14.61 10.69 -21.91
C SER A 51 -15.84 10.11 -22.62
N GLN A 52 -16.31 8.93 -22.20
CA GLN A 52 -17.50 8.31 -22.78
C GLN A 52 -18.75 9.18 -22.55
N LEU A 53 -18.90 9.71 -21.33
CA LEU A 53 -20.02 10.57 -20.98
C LEU A 53 -19.98 11.89 -21.77
N SER A 54 -18.80 12.46 -21.98
CA SER A 54 -18.62 13.67 -22.78
C SER A 54 -18.95 13.46 -24.27
N GLN A 55 -18.74 12.25 -24.79
CA GLN A 55 -19.06 11.91 -26.17
C GLN A 55 -20.52 11.51 -26.36
N GLN A 56 -21.21 11.20 -25.26
CA GLN A 56 -22.61 10.79 -25.30
C GLN A 56 -23.48 11.99 -25.67
N THR A 57 -24.03 11.97 -26.89
CA THR A 57 -25.02 12.97 -27.32
C THR A 57 -26.38 12.58 -26.76
N ILE A 58 -27.04 13.49 -26.03
CA ILE A 58 -28.40 13.26 -25.54
C ILE A 58 -29.32 13.19 -26.76
N ALA A 59 -29.94 12.03 -26.97
CA ALA A 59 -30.97 11.87 -27.99
C ALA A 59 -32.10 12.87 -27.68
N THR A 60 -32.21 13.90 -28.51
CA THR A 60 -33.30 14.87 -28.46
C THR A 60 -34.38 14.32 -29.37
N TYR A 61 -35.48 13.86 -28.76
CA TYR A 61 -36.67 13.38 -29.46
C TYR A 61 -37.60 14.53 -29.81
#